data_AF-A0A1S2T3I2-F1
#
_entry.id   AF-A0A1S2T3I2-F1
#
_cell.length_a   1.000
_cell.length_b   1.000
_cell.length_c   1.000
_cell.angle_alpha   90.00
_cell.angle_beta   90.00
_cell.angle_gamma   90.00
#
_symmetry.space_group_name_H-M   'P 1'
#
loop_
_entity.id
_entity.type
_entity.pdbx_description
1 polymer ?
#
loop_
_entity_poly.entity_id
_entity_poly.type
_entity_poly.pdbx_seq_one_letter_code
_entity_poly.pdbx_strand_id
1 'polypeptide(L)'
;MSRTVRRKNQKHEYAWVLKDWHLFIHGGPSVRHDQHSLLGKKVIALFHSDKEVTMRSSAPRWYRKVFDRRRRTRNDRMMRQWLVDREFDPVFEASHKHDANWSWW
;
A
#
# COMPACT_ATOMS: atom_id res chain seq x y z
N MET A 1 12.81 26.71 7.29
CA MET A 1 13.33 25.40 6.81
C MET A 1 12.67 24.31 7.66
N SER A 2 11.87 23.39 7.09
CA SER A 2 11.23 22.34 7.87
C SER A 2 12.25 21.25 8.24
N ARG A 3 12.34 20.91 9.53
CA ARG A 3 13.14 19.79 10.02
C ARG A 3 12.52 18.49 9.49
N THR A 4 13.28 17.73 8.70
CA THR A 4 12.87 16.38 8.27
C THR A 4 12.99 15.42 9.45
N VAL A 5 11.89 14.74 9.80
CA VAL A 5 11.89 13.76 10.89
C VAL A 5 12.31 12.41 10.30
N ARG A 6 13.58 12.05 10.44
CA ARG A 6 14.03 10.69 10.12
C ARG A 6 13.33 9.72 11.06
N ARG A 7 12.51 8.82 10.50
CA ARG A 7 11.91 7.69 11.23
C ARG A 7 13.01 6.71 11.63
N LYS A 8 13.67 6.99 12.75
CA LYS A 8 14.73 6.14 13.31
C LYS A 8 14.07 4.82 13.77
N ASN A 9 14.59 3.69 13.32
CA ASN A 9 14.21 2.32 13.71
C ASN A 9 12.91 1.73 13.10
N GLN A 10 12.32 2.31 12.05
CA GLN A 10 11.29 1.57 11.30
C GLN A 10 11.94 0.48 10.44
N LYS A 11 11.49 -0.77 10.62
CA LYS A 11 11.86 -1.90 9.76
C LYS A 11 10.87 -1.94 8.59
N HIS A 12 11.35 -1.62 7.40
CA HIS A 12 10.57 -1.72 6.17
C HIS A 12 11.07 -2.87 5.32
N GLU A 13 10.14 -3.54 4.64
CA GLU A 13 10.49 -4.45 3.57
C GLU A 13 10.83 -3.63 2.31
N TYR A 14 12.12 -3.49 1.99
CA TYR A 14 12.58 -2.69 0.85
C TYR A 14 12.40 -3.37 -0.52
N ALA A 15 11.82 -4.57 -0.56
CA ALA A 15 11.71 -5.37 -1.78
C ALA A 15 10.96 -4.64 -2.92
N TRP A 16 9.95 -3.82 -2.57
CA TRP A 16 9.21 -3.01 -3.54
C TRP A 16 9.82 -1.63 -3.77
N VAL A 17 10.53 -1.08 -2.78
CA VAL A 17 11.25 0.20 -2.87
C VAL A 17 12.41 0.09 -3.84
N LEU A 18 13.17 -1.01 -3.74
CA LEU A 18 14.33 -1.26 -4.57
C LEU A 18 13.99 -1.75 -5.99
N LYS A 19 12.70 -1.91 -6.31
CA LYS A 19 12.29 -2.33 -7.65
C LYS A 19 12.55 -1.20 -8.64
N ASP A 20 13.07 -1.54 -9.82
CA ASP A 20 13.17 -0.59 -10.92
C ASP A 20 11.76 -0.33 -11.49
N TRP A 21 11.14 0.74 -10.98
CA TRP A 21 9.80 1.14 -11.38
C TRP A 21 9.74 1.67 -12.81
N HIS A 22 10.82 2.28 -13.31
CA HIS A 22 10.87 2.78 -14.68
C HIS A 22 10.78 1.60 -15.65
N LEU A 23 11.65 0.59 -15.46
CA LEU A 23 11.64 -0.62 -16.28
C LEU A 23 10.30 -1.37 -16.16
N PHE A 24 9.78 -1.52 -14.94
CA PHE A 24 8.54 -2.25 -14.71
C PHE A 24 7.31 -1.59 -15.34
N ILE A 25 7.20 -0.24 -15.27
CA ILE A 25 6.07 0.50 -15.85
C ILE A 25 6.08 0.40 -17.38
N HIS A 26 7.26 0.31 -17.98
CA HIS A 26 7.43 0.13 -19.43
C HIS A 26 7.35 -1.34 -19.89
N GLY A 27 6.84 -2.24 -19.05
CA GLY A 27 6.62 -3.66 -19.40
C GLY A 27 7.90 -4.52 -19.37
N GLY A 28 8.99 -3.98 -18.84
CA GLY A 28 10.26 -4.70 -18.69
C GLY A 28 10.29 -5.62 -17.47
N PRO A 29 11.38 -6.40 -17.32
CA PRO A 29 11.55 -7.33 -16.22
C PRO A 29 11.55 -6.64 -14.85
N SER A 30 11.06 -7.36 -13.83
CA SER A 30 11.09 -6.90 -12.44
C SER A 30 12.50 -7.03 -11.87
N VAL A 31 13.36 -6.04 -12.12
CA VAL A 31 14.72 -5.96 -11.58
C VAL A 31 14.72 -5.20 -10.26
N ARG A 32 15.60 -5.60 -9.33
CA ARG A 32 15.80 -4.91 -8.04
C ARG A 32 17.21 -4.34 -7.98
N HIS A 33 17.35 -3.13 -7.48
CA HIS A 33 18.63 -2.57 -7.10
C HIS A 33 19.13 -3.23 -5.81
N ASP A 34 20.43 -3.49 -5.72
CA ASP A 34 21.05 -3.90 -4.47
C ASP A 34 20.95 -2.77 -3.44
N GLN A 35 20.49 -3.09 -2.24
CA GLN A 35 20.33 -2.16 -1.11
C GLN A 35 21.64 -1.48 -0.69
N HIS A 36 22.78 -2.14 -0.90
CA HIS A 36 24.09 -1.62 -0.52
C HIS A 36 24.76 -0.78 -1.61
N SER A 37 24.26 -0.88 -2.84
CA SER A 37 24.70 -0.08 -3.98
C SER A 37 24.38 1.41 -3.80
N LEU A 38 25.10 2.26 -4.53
CA LEU A 38 24.93 3.71 -4.48
C LEU A 38 23.52 4.13 -4.96
N LEU A 39 23.01 3.44 -5.98
CA LEU A 39 21.63 3.59 -6.47
C LEU A 39 20.59 3.13 -5.44
N GLY A 40 20.77 1.93 -4.86
CA GLY A 40 19.84 1.41 -3.85
C GLY A 40 19.77 2.30 -2.61
N LYS A 41 20.91 2.78 -2.11
CA LYS A 41 20.97 3.76 -1.02
C LYS A 41 20.25 5.07 -1.37
N LYS A 42 20.35 5.54 -2.61
CA LYS A 42 19.67 6.76 -3.07
C LYS A 42 18.15 6.56 -3.14
N VAL A 43 17.69 5.42 -3.66
CA VAL A 43 16.25 5.09 -3.71
C VAL A 43 15.68 4.91 -2.31
N ILE A 44 16.40 4.23 -1.40
CA ILE A 44 16.01 4.13 0.02
C ILE A 44 15.96 5.52 0.68
N ALA A 45 16.96 6.38 0.43
CA ALA A 45 16.97 7.73 0.97
C ALA A 45 15.82 8.60 0.43
N LEU A 46 15.45 8.40 -0.84
CA LEU A 46 14.31 9.05 -1.46
C LEU A 46 13.01 8.58 -0.80
N PHE A 47 12.84 7.27 -0.60
CA PHE A 47 11.68 6.67 0.07
C PHE A 47 11.51 7.19 1.50
N HIS A 48 12.62 7.39 2.21
CA HIS A 48 12.64 7.97 3.55
C HIS A 48 12.63 9.50 3.58
N SER A 49 12.64 10.15 2.42
CA SER A 49 12.53 11.60 2.36
C SER A 49 11.07 12.00 2.51
N ASP A 50 10.78 12.96 3.39
CA ASP A 50 9.45 13.56 3.56
C ASP A 50 8.89 14.19 2.26
N LYS A 51 9.72 14.26 1.20
CA LYS A 51 9.45 14.89 -0.09
C LYS A 51 8.97 13.90 -1.16
N GLU A 52 9.27 12.61 -1.03
CA GLU A 52 8.95 11.64 -2.07
C GLU A 52 7.51 11.11 -1.88
N VAL A 53 6.54 11.83 -2.45
CA VAL A 53 5.30 11.35 -3.13
C VAL A 53 4.37 10.36 -2.41
N THR A 54 4.91 9.36 -1.72
CA THR A 54 4.33 8.71 -0.54
C THR A 54 3.83 9.80 0.44
N MET A 55 2.93 9.62 1.38
CA MET A 55 2.33 10.72 2.20
C MET A 55 1.55 11.86 1.48
N ARG A 56 1.79 12.22 0.21
CA ARG A 56 1.01 13.26 -0.52
C ARG A 56 0.02 12.72 -1.54
N SER A 57 0.26 11.53 -2.09
CA SER A 57 -0.60 10.95 -3.12
C SER A 57 -1.64 9.99 -2.52
N SER A 58 -2.86 10.03 -3.07
CA SER A 58 -3.85 8.98 -2.79
C SER A 58 -3.32 7.63 -3.27
N ALA A 59 -3.76 6.54 -2.67
CA ALA A 59 -3.43 5.20 -3.13
C ALA A 59 -3.71 5.06 -4.64
N PRO A 60 -2.85 4.35 -5.39
CA PRO A 60 -3.02 4.15 -6.81
C PRO A 60 -4.44 3.66 -7.16
N ARG A 61 -5.00 4.11 -8.29
CA ARG A 61 -6.37 3.75 -8.70
C ARG A 61 -6.59 2.24 -8.77
N TRP A 62 -5.58 1.48 -9.21
CA TRP A 62 -5.64 0.01 -9.25
C TRP A 62 -5.76 -0.59 -7.85
N TYR A 63 -5.03 -0.05 -6.87
CA TYR A 63 -5.05 -0.53 -5.48
C TYR A 63 -6.41 -0.26 -4.85
N ARG A 64 -6.94 0.95 -5.02
CA ARG A 64 -8.30 1.31 -4.55
C ARG A 64 -9.36 0.35 -5.09
N LYS A 65 -9.30 0.00 -6.39
CA LYS A 65 -10.22 -1.00 -6.99
C LYS A 65 -10.09 -2.39 -6.35
N VAL A 66 -8.87 -2.85 -6.10
CA VAL A 66 -8.64 -4.16 -5.46
C VAL A 66 -9.11 -4.15 -4.01
N PHE A 67 -8.83 -3.08 -3.27
CA PHE A 67 -9.26 -2.89 -1.89
C PHE A 67 -10.80 -2.90 -1.79
N ASP A 68 -11.48 -2.11 -2.62
CA ASP A 68 -12.95 -2.07 -2.67
C ASP A 68 -13.54 -3.45 -3.02
N ARG A 69 -12.92 -4.18 -3.95
CA ARG A 69 -13.36 -5.54 -4.31
C ARG A 69 -13.24 -6.50 -3.13
N ARG A 70 -12.14 -6.44 -2.38
CA ARG A 70 -11.93 -7.28 -1.19
C ARG A 70 -12.98 -6.99 -0.11
N ARG A 71 -13.23 -5.71 0.19
CA ARG A 71 -14.28 -5.29 1.13
C ARG A 71 -15.66 -5.81 0.73
N ARG A 72 -16.05 -5.64 -0.54
CA ARG A 72 -17.31 -6.19 -1.08
C ARG A 72 -17.40 -7.70 -0.92
N THR A 73 -16.32 -8.41 -1.25
CA THR A 73 -16.27 -9.87 -1.12
C THR A 73 -16.44 -10.32 0.33
N ARG A 74 -15.86 -9.58 1.28
CA ARG A 74 -16.01 -9.88 2.70
C ARG A 74 -17.44 -9.63 3.18
N ASN A 75 -18.02 -8.49 2.84
CA ASN A 75 -19.40 -8.18 3.19
C ASN A 75 -20.40 -9.15 2.55
N ASP A 76 -20.19 -9.56 1.30
CA ASP A 76 -21.03 -10.57 0.63
C ASP A 76 -20.97 -11.92 1.35
N ARG A 77 -19.80 -12.31 1.87
CA ARG A 77 -19.69 -13.53 2.70
C ARG A 77 -20.46 -13.39 4.01
N MET A 78 -20.36 -12.25 4.68
CA MET A 78 -21.13 -11.98 5.91
C MET A 78 -22.64 -12.01 5.64
N MET A 79 -23.09 -11.41 4.54
CA MET A 79 -24.50 -11.48 4.11
C MET A 79 -24.95 -12.92 3.89
N ARG A 80 -24.17 -13.73 3.16
CA ARG A 80 -24.53 -15.13 2.90
C ARG A 80 -24.60 -15.95 4.18
N GLN A 81 -23.67 -15.72 5.11
CA GLN A 81 -23.67 -16.40 6.40
C GLN A 81 -24.91 -16.03 7.22
N TRP A 82 -25.25 -14.73 7.26
CA TRP A 82 -26.43 -14.23 7.95
C TRP A 82 -27.75 -14.79 7.39
N LEU A 83 -27.82 -15.01 6.08
CA LEU A 83 -29.00 -15.62 5.47
C LEU A 83 -29.17 -17.11 5.80
N VAL A 84 -28.08 -17.81 6.13
CA VAL A 84 -28.08 -19.24 6.47
C VAL A 84 -28.30 -19.46 7.96
N ASP A 85 -27.73 -18.60 8.81
CA ASP A 85 -27.73 -18.74 10.26
C ASP A 85 -28.48 -17.58 10.92
N ARG A 86 -29.60 -17.91 11.57
CA ARG A 86 -30.48 -16.94 12.26
C ARG A 86 -29.88 -16.34 13.53
N GLU A 87 -28.87 -17.00 14.12
CA GLU A 87 -28.20 -16.53 15.34
C GLU A 87 -26.93 -15.72 15.02
N PHE A 88 -26.50 -15.73 13.76
CA PHE A 88 -25.32 -15.00 13.32
C PHE A 88 -25.59 -13.50 13.24
N ASP A 89 -24.78 -12.69 13.93
CA ASP A 89 -24.81 -11.23 13.84
C ASP A 89 -23.76 -10.71 12.84
N PRO A 90 -24.17 -10.20 11.65
CA PRO A 90 -23.23 -9.82 10.63
C PRO A 90 -22.55 -8.48 10.93
N VAL A 91 -21.22 -8.49 10.96
CA VAL A 91 -20.41 -7.26 11.02
C VAL A 91 -19.96 -6.87 9.62
N PHE A 92 -20.51 -5.77 9.11
CA PHE A 92 -20.11 -5.21 7.81
C PHE A 92 -18.94 -4.24 7.95
N GLU A 93 -17.98 -4.36 7.03
CA GLU A 93 -16.98 -3.32 6.86
C GLU A 93 -17.62 -2.12 6.17
N ALA A 94 -17.72 -1.00 6.89
CA ALA A 94 -18.23 0.26 6.36
C ALA A 94 -17.30 0.81 5.27
N SER A 95 -17.89 1.52 4.31
CA SER A 95 -17.15 2.15 3.23
C SER A 95 -16.69 3.55 3.62
N HIS A 96 -15.39 3.76 3.84
CA HIS A 96 -14.81 5.10 3.92
C HIS A 96 -13.96 5.44 2.69
N LYS A 97 -14.09 6.69 2.20
CA LYS A 97 -13.39 7.19 1.00
C LYS A 97 -11.86 7.14 1.14
N HIS A 98 -11.37 7.11 2.38
CA HIS A 98 -9.95 7.16 2.71
C HIS A 98 -9.37 5.84 3.18
N ASP A 99 -10.14 4.76 3.36
CA ASP A 99 -9.65 3.47 3.89
C ASP A 99 -8.52 2.89 3.03
N ALA A 100 -8.71 2.93 1.71
CA ALA A 100 -7.70 2.45 0.77
C ALA A 100 -6.44 3.34 0.78
N ASN A 101 -6.56 4.62 1.14
CA ASN A 101 -5.42 5.51 1.27
C ASN A 101 -4.71 5.30 2.60
N TRP A 102 -5.44 5.04 3.69
CA TRP A 102 -4.88 4.80 5.01
C TRP A 102 -4.20 3.43 5.11
N SER A 103 -4.79 2.40 4.52
CA SER A 103 -4.22 1.03 4.47
C SER A 103 -3.06 0.84 3.49
N TRP A 104 -2.77 1.85 2.66
CA TRP A 104 -1.66 1.82 1.71
C TRP A 104 -0.33 2.22 2.37
N TRP A 105 -0.38 2.96 3.49
CA TRP A 105 0.78 3.33 4.31
C TRP A 105 1.06 2.30 5.40
#